data_AF-A0A349BQC7-F1
#
_entry.id   AF-A0A349BQC7-F1
#
_cell.length_a   1.000
_cell.length_b   1.000
_cell.length_c   1.000
_cell.angle_alpha   90.00
_cell.angle_beta   90.00
_cell.angle_gamma   90.00
#
_symmetry.space_group_name_H-M   'P 1'
#
loop_
_entity.id
_entity.type
_entity.pdbx_description
1 polymer ?
#
loop_
_entity_poly.entity_id
_entity_poly.type
_entity_poly.pdbx_seq_one_letter_code
_entity_poly.pdbx_strand_id
1 'polypeptide(L)'
;MTWIQDIVDPAKRGWEEFYRNRWQYDKTVRSTHGNNCTGGCSWMVYVKDGVITWELQAVDYEVLDNKIPPYEPRGCQRGISASWYVYSPVRVKYPYIRGPLLDAW
;
A
#
# COMPACT_ATOMS: atom_id res chain seq x y z
N MET A 1 19.51 -42.32 -9.60
CA MET A 1 19.04 -42.16 -8.20
C MET A 1 19.06 -40.68 -7.89
N THR A 2 17.90 -40.05 -7.82
CA THR A 2 17.76 -38.63 -7.45
C THR A 2 17.67 -38.56 -5.92
N TRP A 3 18.61 -37.83 -5.31
CA TRP A 3 18.78 -37.71 -3.84
C TRP A 3 17.75 -36.79 -3.17
N ILE A 4 16.78 -36.31 -3.94
CA ILE A 4 15.72 -35.39 -3.50
C ILE A 4 14.40 -36.13 -3.68
N GLN A 5 13.65 -36.27 -2.59
CA GLN A 5 12.26 -36.74 -2.61
C GLN A 5 11.35 -35.52 -2.50
N ASP A 6 10.60 -35.24 -3.57
CA ASP A 6 9.51 -34.26 -3.54
C ASP A 6 8.30 -34.89 -2.84
N ILE A 7 8.17 -34.64 -1.54
CA ILE A 7 7.04 -35.08 -0.74
C ILE A 7 5.92 -34.04 -0.86
N VAL A 8 4.87 -34.37 -1.60
CA VAL A 8 3.66 -33.55 -1.69
C VAL A 8 2.68 -33.98 -0.61
N ASP A 9 2.73 -33.30 0.53
CA ASP A 9 1.82 -33.53 1.67
C ASP A 9 1.19 -32.20 2.12
N PRO A 10 0.02 -31.84 1.55
CA PRO A 10 -0.68 -30.59 1.88
C PRO A 10 -0.99 -30.43 3.37
N ALA A 11 -1.19 -31.53 4.11
CA ALA A 11 -1.52 -31.48 5.53
C ALA A 11 -0.35 -30.93 6.38
N LYS A 12 0.89 -31.05 5.90
CA LYS A 12 2.09 -30.49 6.57
C LYS A 12 2.38 -29.04 6.21
N ARG A 13 1.60 -28.42 5.31
CA ARG A 13 1.81 -27.04 4.81
C ARG A 13 1.05 -25.98 5.61
N GLY A 14 0.67 -26.29 6.86
CA GLY A 14 -0.06 -25.36 7.73
C GLY A 14 0.66 -24.03 7.99
N TRP A 15 2.00 -24.02 7.95
CA TRP A 15 2.80 -22.80 8.12
C TRP A 15 2.51 -21.72 7.07
N GLU A 16 2.01 -22.09 5.89
CA GLU A 16 1.65 -21.15 4.82
C GLU A 16 0.52 -20.21 5.23
N GLU A 17 -0.30 -20.62 6.20
CA GLU A 17 -1.40 -19.82 6.71
C GLU A 17 -0.92 -18.51 7.35
N PHE A 18 0.30 -18.50 7.89
CA PHE A 18 0.94 -17.27 8.38
C PHE A 18 1.00 -16.19 7.29
N TYR A 19 1.46 -16.55 6.09
CA TYR A 19 1.57 -15.61 4.97
C TYR A 19 0.21 -15.26 4.37
N ARG A 20 -0.74 -16.21 4.31
CA ARG A 20 -2.12 -15.93 3.88
C ARG A 20 -2.79 -14.92 4.80
N ASN A 21 -2.68 -15.11 6.11
CA ASN A 21 -3.22 -14.20 7.11
C ASN A 21 -2.58 -12.81 7.05
N ARG A 22 -1.28 -12.71 6.73
CA ARG A 22 -0.62 -11.42 6.50
C ARG A 22 -1.20 -10.68 5.29
N TRP A 23 -1.49 -11.40 4.20
CA TRP A 23 -2.02 -10.81 2.96
C TRP A 23 -3.49 -10.42 3.04
N GLN A 24 -4.29 -11.17 3.81
CA GLN A 24 -5.71 -10.84 4.03
C GLN A 24 -5.87 -9.45 4.67
N TYR A 25 -6.96 -8.78 4.33
CA TYR A 25 -7.30 -7.42 4.75
C TYR A 25 -8.82 -7.29 4.91
N ASP A 26 -9.26 -6.26 5.64
CA ASP A 26 -10.68 -6.06 5.96
C ASP A 26 -11.41 -5.38 4.80
N LYS A 27 -10.77 -4.37 4.21
CA LYS A 27 -11.30 -3.60 3.08
C LYS A 27 -10.20 -2.94 2.27
N THR A 28 -10.56 -2.56 1.05
CA THR A 28 -9.79 -1.62 0.23
C THR A 28 -10.55 -0.33 0.05
N VAL A 29 -9.81 0.78 -0.08
CA VAL A 29 -10.36 2.11 -0.34
C VAL A 29 -9.61 2.71 -1.52
N ARG A 30 -10.34 3.26 -2.50
CA ARG A 30 -9.72 3.95 -3.63
C ARG A 30 -9.22 5.33 -3.20
N SER A 31 -7.98 5.64 -3.54
CA SER A 31 -7.38 6.96 -3.29
C SER A 31 -6.31 7.30 -4.34
N THR A 32 -5.66 8.45 -4.17
CA THR A 32 -4.54 8.92 -5.00
C THR A 32 -3.56 9.76 -4.17
N HIS A 33 -2.39 10.05 -4.74
CA HIS A 33 -1.37 10.89 -4.10
C HIS A 33 -1.47 12.34 -4.60
N GLY A 34 -1.90 13.25 -3.72
CA GLY A 34 -2.04 14.68 -4.00
C GLY A 34 -0.72 15.46 -3.99
N ASN A 35 0.34 14.91 -4.60
CA ASN A 35 1.63 15.58 -4.73
C ASN A 35 1.89 16.01 -6.17
N ASN A 36 2.79 16.99 -6.36
CA ASN A 36 3.10 17.53 -7.69
C ASN A 36 4.06 16.62 -8.48
N CYS A 37 3.60 15.43 -8.85
CA CYS A 37 4.41 14.41 -9.54
C CYS A 37 3.97 14.10 -10.97
N THR A 38 2.93 14.77 -11.48
CA THR A 38 2.23 14.50 -12.76
C THR A 38 1.63 13.10 -12.92
N GLY A 39 1.81 12.22 -11.93
CA GLY A 39 1.39 10.84 -11.99
C GLY A 39 -0.13 10.66 -12.01
N GLY A 40 -0.86 11.33 -11.12
CA GLY A 40 -2.33 11.15 -11.03
C GLY A 40 -2.76 9.68 -10.89
N CYS A 41 -1.93 8.84 -10.28
CA CYS A 41 -2.14 7.40 -10.21
C CYS A 41 -3.22 7.08 -9.17
N SER A 42 -4.19 6.25 -9.55
CA SER A 42 -5.16 5.61 -8.67
C SER A 42 -4.54 4.41 -7.95
N TRP A 43 -4.86 4.30 -6.65
CA TRP A 43 -4.37 3.25 -5.76
C TRP A 43 -5.52 2.62 -4.98
N MET A 44 -5.37 1.33 -4.68
CA MET A 44 -6.15 0.63 -3.66
C MET A 44 -5.36 0.65 -2.36
N VAL A 45 -5.90 1.36 -1.36
CA VAL A 45 -5.35 1.41 -0.01
C VAL A 45 -5.95 0.26 0.79
N TYR A 46 -5.10 -0.59 1.36
CA TYR A 46 -5.51 -1.77 2.11
C TYR A 46 -5.58 -1.45 3.61
N VAL A 47 -6.70 -1.81 4.23
CA VAL A 47 -6.95 -1.65 5.66
C VAL A 47 -7.11 -3.02 6.28
N LYS A 48 -6.38 -3.28 7.36
CA LYS A 48 -6.46 -4.51 8.17
C LYS A 48 -6.46 -4.13 9.63
N ASP A 49 -7.32 -4.76 10.44
CA ASP A 49 -7.50 -4.46 11.86
C ASP A 49 -7.73 -2.96 12.12
N GLY A 50 -8.44 -2.28 11.21
CA GLY A 50 -8.71 -0.85 11.29
C GLY A 50 -7.52 0.08 11.03
N VAL A 51 -6.35 -0.42 10.63
CA VAL A 51 -5.17 0.39 10.28
C VAL A 51 -4.81 0.27 8.79
N ILE A 52 -4.28 1.35 8.21
CA ILE A 52 -3.74 1.32 6.85
C ILE A 52 -2.43 0.52 6.87
N THR A 53 -2.34 -0.53 6.06
CA THR A 53 -1.17 -1.42 6.08
C THR A 53 -0.26 -1.27 4.87
N TRP A 54 -0.81 -1.21 3.66
CA TRP A 54 -0.09 -0.98 2.42
C TRP A 54 -1.04 -0.44 1.34
N GLU A 55 -0.49 -0.14 0.18
CA GLU A 55 -1.24 0.23 -1.01
C GLU A 55 -0.72 -0.55 -2.22
N LEU A 56 -1.58 -0.81 -3.20
CA LEU A 56 -1.18 -1.29 -4.52
C LEU A 56 -1.87 -0.46 -5.58
N GLN A 57 -1.29 -0.41 -6.78
CA GLN A 57 -1.91 0.30 -7.89
C GLN A 57 -3.29 -0.28 -8.19
N ALA A 58 -4.25 0.61 -8.45
CA ALA A 58 -5.49 0.19 -9.08
C ALA A 58 -5.22 -0.09 -10.57
N VAL A 59 -5.90 -1.11 -11.11
CA VAL A 59 -5.64 -1.62 -12.46
C VAL A 59 -6.90 -1.63 -13.33
N ASP A 60 -7.77 -0.64 -13.13
CA ASP A 60 -9.11 -0.54 -13.70
C ASP A 60 -9.42 0.86 -14.23
N TYR A 61 -8.42 1.52 -14.84
CA TYR A 61 -8.68 2.69 -15.68
C TYR A 61 -9.49 2.26 -16.91
N GLU A 62 -10.26 3.19 -17.46
CA GLU A 62 -10.99 2.93 -18.70
C GLU A 62 -10.01 2.70 -19.86
N VAL A 63 -10.24 1.65 -20.63
CA VAL A 63 -9.48 1.38 -21.86
C VAL A 63 -9.84 2.43 -22.90
N LEU A 64 -8.86 3.24 -23.30
CA LEU A 64 -9.07 4.30 -24.29
C LEU A 64 -9.31 3.76 -25.70
N ASP A 65 -8.49 2.80 -26.15
CA ASP A 65 -8.58 2.15 -27.45
C ASP A 65 -7.88 0.77 -27.37
N ASN A 66 -8.45 -0.24 -28.01
CA ASN A 66 -7.91 -1.61 -28.05
C ASN A 66 -6.62 -1.74 -28.89
N LYS A 67 -6.22 -0.70 -29.62
CA LYS A 67 -5.00 -0.67 -30.43
C LYS A 67 -3.77 -0.14 -29.70
N ILE A 68 -3.95 0.47 -28.52
CA ILE A 68 -2.85 1.00 -27.71
C ILE A 68 -2.77 0.29 -26.36
N PRO A 69 -1.57 0.23 -25.74
CA PRO A 69 -1.45 -0.32 -24.40
C PRO A 69 -2.29 0.47 -23.40
N PRO A 70 -2.91 -0.21 -22.43
CA PRO A 70 -3.66 0.45 -21.37
C PRO A 70 -2.71 1.16 -20.38
N TYR A 71 -3.23 2.05 -19.54
CA TYR A 71 -2.39 2.88 -18.63
C TYR A 71 -1.88 2.13 -17.40
N GLU A 72 -2.54 1.04 -17.04
CA GLU A 72 -2.24 0.20 -15.91
C GLU A 72 -0.80 -0.32 -15.94
N PRO A 73 -0.15 -0.45 -14.76
CA PRO A 73 -0.64 -0.11 -13.42
C PRO A 73 -0.37 1.34 -13.01
N ARG A 74 0.36 2.13 -13.82
CA ARG A 74 1.03 3.37 -13.35
C ARG A 74 1.80 3.13 -12.03
N GLY A 75 1.80 4.11 -11.13
CA GLY A 75 2.46 4.04 -9.83
C GLY A 75 3.96 4.32 -9.87
N CYS A 76 4.58 4.47 -8.70
CA CYS A 76 6.03 4.66 -8.55
C CYS A 76 6.49 4.26 -7.14
N GLN A 77 7.81 4.20 -6.94
CA GLN A 77 8.43 3.84 -5.65
C GLN A 77 8.13 4.84 -4.52
N ARG A 78 7.80 6.09 -4.86
CA ARG A 78 7.39 7.10 -3.87
C ARG A 78 5.93 6.88 -3.45
N GLY A 79 5.08 6.46 -4.38
CA GLY A 79 3.68 6.17 -4.11
C GLY A 79 3.49 4.90 -3.27
N ILE A 80 4.21 3.82 -3.59
CA ILE A 80 4.08 2.53 -2.87
C ILE A 80 4.49 2.61 -1.39
N SER A 81 5.19 3.67 -0.99
CA SER A 81 5.66 3.88 0.38
C SER A 81 4.85 4.95 1.14
N ALA A 82 3.78 5.50 0.56
CA ALA A 82 3.06 6.64 1.15
C ALA A 82 2.37 6.29 2.48
N SER A 83 1.86 5.07 2.61
CA SER A 83 1.25 4.51 3.83
C SER A 83 2.15 4.60 5.07
N TRP A 84 3.48 4.68 4.90
CA TRP A 84 4.42 4.94 6.00
C TRP A 84 4.12 6.26 6.73
N TYR A 85 3.78 7.33 6.00
CA TYR A 85 3.58 8.67 6.58
C TYR A 85 2.38 8.76 7.53
N VAL A 86 1.46 7.80 7.49
CA VAL A 86 0.28 7.81 8.38
C VAL A 86 0.71 7.63 9.84
N TYR A 87 1.73 6.80 10.09
CA TYR A 87 2.16 6.40 11.44
C TYR A 87 3.63 6.67 11.73
N SER A 88 4.34 7.31 10.79
CA SER A 88 5.76 7.57 10.92
C SER A 88 6.10 8.58 12.02
N PRO A 89 7.35 8.60 12.52
CA PRO A 89 7.80 9.56 13.52
C PRO A 89 7.74 11.03 13.04
N VAL A 90 7.59 11.28 11.75
CA VAL A 90 7.49 12.64 11.17
C VAL A 90 6.04 13.14 11.04
N ARG A 91 5.05 12.34 11.44
CA ARG A 91 3.64 12.74 11.39
C ARG A 91 3.37 13.87 12.38
N VAL A 92 3.00 15.04 11.85
CA VAL A 92 2.46 16.14 12.66
C VAL A 92 1.11 15.72 13.24
N LYS A 93 1.00 15.66 14.56
CA LYS A 93 -0.21 15.22 15.29
C LYS A 93 -1.03 16.37 15.86
N TYR A 94 -0.39 17.52 16.10
CA TYR A 94 -0.99 18.67 16.76
C TYR A 94 -0.57 19.96 16.04
N PRO A 95 -1.34 21.06 16.18
CA PRO A 95 -0.85 22.38 15.82
C PRO A 95 0.37 22.73 16.69
N TYR A 96 1.43 23.24 16.08
CA TYR A 96 2.63 23.70 16.78
C TYR A 96 2.78 25.21 16.63
N ILE A 97 3.30 25.85 17.68
CA ILE A 97 3.71 27.26 17.70
C ILE A 97 5.15 27.31 18.20
N ARG A 98 5.92 28.29 17.70
CA ARG A 98 7.29 28.50 18.17
C ARG A 98 7.26 29.06 19.61
N GLY A 99 7.99 28.45 20.54
CA GLY A 99 7.95 28.79 21.98
C GLY A 99 8.01 30.30 22.29
N PRO A 100 9.03 31.04 21.81
CA PRO A 100 9.10 32.49 22.00
C PRO A 100 7.90 33.30 21.48
N LEU A 101 7.17 32.80 20.48
CA LEU A 101 5.94 33.44 20.03
C LEU A 101 4.79 33.18 21.01
N LEU A 102 4.74 31.99 21.60
CA LEU A 102 3.76 31.66 22.64
C LEU A 102 4.02 32.48 23.92
N ASP A 103 5.29 32.66 24.30
CA ASP A 103 5.67 33.41 25.51
C ASP A 103 5.42 34.93 25.40
N ALA A 104 5.29 35.46 24.17
CA ALA A 104 5.04 36.88 23.91
C ALA A 104 3.56 37.29 24.01
N TRP A 105 2.66 36.31 24.20
CA TRP A 105 1.21 36.48 24.37
C TRP A 105 0.79 36.17 25.80
#